data_AF-J0GZ36-F1
#
_entry.id   AF-J0GZ36-F1
#
_cell.length_a   1.000
_cell.length_b   1.000
_cell.length_c   1.000
_cell.angle_alpha   90.00
_cell.angle_beta   90.00
_cell.angle_gamma   90.00
#
_symmetry.space_group_name_H-M   'P 1'
#
loop_
_entity.id
_entity.type
_entity.pdbx_description
1 polymer ?
#
loop_
_entity_poly.entity_id
_entity_poly.type
_entity_poly.pdbx_seq_one_letter_code
_entity_poly.pdbx_strand_id
1 'polypeptide(L)'
;MPTGNLAFTPLLFLCKKRPIKTVYGDNRVKPEEIKKLDAYFKRTLNPQIVVKARPRKNDSAEVYLGEEFLGVVYIDDEDGDRSYNFSMAILDVDL
;
A
#
# COMPACT_ATOMS: atom_id res chain seq x y z
N MET A 1 -7.30 -55.86 30.47
CA MET A 1 -8.40 -54.90 30.21
C MET A 1 -8.03 -53.58 30.88
N PRO A 2 -8.22 -52.46 30.17
CA PRO A 2 -7.42 -51.23 30.21
C PRO A 2 -7.93 -50.28 31.32
N THR A 3 -7.24 -49.23 31.79
CA THR A 3 -6.87 -48.04 31.03
C THR A 3 -5.93 -47.14 31.84
N GLY A 4 -4.75 -46.86 31.27
CA GLY A 4 -3.91 -45.74 31.67
C GLY A 4 -3.25 -45.19 30.43
N ASN A 5 -3.73 -44.04 29.94
CA ASN A 5 -2.91 -43.10 29.20
C ASN A 5 -3.64 -41.76 29.06
N LEU A 6 -3.22 -40.78 29.86
CA LEU A 6 -3.52 -39.37 29.66
C LEU A 6 -2.56 -38.85 28.59
N ALA A 7 -3.02 -38.79 27.34
CA ALA A 7 -2.30 -38.16 26.25
C ALA A 7 -2.97 -36.83 25.88
N PHE A 8 -2.33 -35.76 26.35
CA PHE A 8 -2.08 -34.51 25.63
C PHE A 8 -3.17 -34.06 24.63
N THR A 9 -4.03 -33.15 25.08
CA THR A 9 -4.67 -32.18 24.20
C THR A 9 -3.61 -31.16 23.77
N PRO A 10 -3.27 -31.02 22.47
CA PRO A 10 -2.57 -29.84 22.02
C PRO A 10 -3.64 -28.75 21.97
N LEU A 11 -3.65 -27.90 23.00
CA LEU A 11 -4.31 -26.62 22.97
C LEU A 11 -3.89 -25.93 21.67
N LEU A 12 -4.84 -25.81 20.73
CA LEU A 12 -4.65 -25.05 19.49
C LEU A 12 -4.03 -23.71 19.87
N PHE A 13 -2.76 -23.56 19.53
CA PHE A 13 -2.02 -22.32 19.68
C PHE A 13 -2.61 -21.37 18.64
N LEU A 14 -3.74 -20.75 18.98
CA LEU A 14 -4.36 -19.71 18.19
C LEU A 14 -3.41 -18.52 18.23
N CYS A 15 -2.47 -18.50 17.28
CA CYS A 15 -1.61 -17.38 16.96
C CYS A 15 -2.51 -16.22 16.50
N LYS A 16 -3.14 -15.54 17.46
CA LYS A 16 -3.73 -14.22 17.23
C LYS A 16 -2.58 -13.25 17.03
N LYS A 17 -2.10 -13.13 15.79
CA LYS A 17 -1.34 -11.97 15.34
C LYS A 17 -2.20 -10.74 15.60
N ARG A 18 -1.98 -10.07 16.73
CA ARG A 18 -2.55 -8.76 17.00
C ARG A 18 -1.94 -7.80 15.97
N PRO A 19 -2.73 -7.07 15.17
CA PRO A 19 -2.17 -6.06 14.30
C PRO A 19 -1.52 -5.00 15.20
N ILE A 20 -0.24 -4.75 14.96
CA ILE A 20 0.52 -3.67 15.59
C ILE A 20 -0.19 -2.37 15.18
N LYS A 21 -0.94 -1.77 16.12
CA LYS A 21 -1.47 -0.43 15.95
C LYS A 21 -0.30 0.52 16.14
N THR A 22 0.28 0.98 15.05
CA THR A 22 1.30 2.02 15.05
C THR A 22 0.65 3.29 15.59
N VAL A 23 1.19 3.81 16.68
CA VAL A 23 0.76 5.07 17.31
C VAL A 23 1.69 6.17 16.79
N TYR A 24 1.48 6.53 15.53
CA TYR A 24 1.92 7.69 14.76
C TYR A 24 0.99 7.66 13.54
N GLY A 25 0.51 8.80 13.04
CA GLY A 25 -0.46 8.88 11.93
C GLY A 25 -0.24 7.78 10.90
N ASP A 26 -1.31 7.08 10.52
CA ASP A 26 -1.25 5.89 9.67
C ASP A 26 -0.74 6.29 8.27
N ASN A 27 0.58 6.45 8.13
CA ASN A 27 1.34 6.75 6.90
C ASN A 27 1.30 5.56 5.93
N ARG A 28 0.15 4.88 5.89
CA ARG A 28 -0.14 3.75 5.03
C ARG A 28 -1.08 4.23 3.94
N VAL A 29 -0.68 4.05 2.69
CA VAL A 29 -1.56 4.20 1.55
C VAL A 29 -2.66 3.16 1.68
N LYS A 30 -3.89 3.60 1.87
CA LYS A 30 -5.04 2.68 1.91
C LYS A 30 -5.36 2.25 0.48
N PRO A 31 -5.83 1.01 0.27
CA PRO A 31 -6.19 0.55 -1.07
C PRO A 31 -7.30 1.40 -1.72
N GLU A 32 -8.13 2.06 -0.91
CA GLU A 32 -9.16 2.99 -1.37
C GLU A 32 -8.57 4.28 -1.97
N GLU A 33 -7.46 4.76 -1.43
CA GLU A 33 -6.81 5.98 -1.91
C GLU A 33 -6.05 5.76 -3.20
N ILE A 34 -5.44 4.58 -3.34
CA ILE A 34 -4.84 4.16 -4.61
C ILE A 34 -5.91 4.23 -5.71
N LYS A 35 -7.13 3.74 -5.44
CA LYS A 35 -8.24 3.81 -6.39
C LYS A 35 -8.66 5.25 -6.71
N LYS A 36 -8.69 6.13 -5.70
CA LYS A 36 -9.00 7.56 -5.89
C LYS A 36 -7.94 8.25 -6.74
N LEU A 37 -6.66 7.98 -6.48
CA LEU A 37 -5.53 8.49 -7.25
C LEU A 37 -5.56 7.97 -8.68
N ASP A 38 -5.73 6.66 -8.86
CA ASP A 38 -5.82 6.03 -10.18
C ASP A 38 -6.97 6.64 -11.01
N ALA A 39 -8.15 6.81 -10.41
CA ALA A 39 -9.28 7.47 -11.07
C ALA A 39 -9.01 8.95 -11.39
N TYR A 40 -8.30 9.67 -10.52
CA TYR A 40 -7.91 11.06 -10.76
C TYR A 40 -6.94 11.16 -11.94
N PHE A 41 -5.86 10.36 -11.96
CA PHE A 41 -4.89 10.39 -13.05
C PHE A 41 -5.48 9.96 -14.38
N LYS A 42 -6.39 8.97 -14.37
CA LYS A 42 -7.11 8.54 -15.57
C LYS A 42 -7.99 9.63 -16.17
N ARG A 43 -8.60 10.47 -15.31
CA ARG A 43 -9.44 11.59 -15.75
C ARG A 43 -8.61 12.80 -16.19
N THR A 44 -7.51 13.11 -15.50
CA THR A 44 -6.75 14.35 -15.69
C THR A 44 -5.67 14.23 -16.77
N LEU A 45 -4.96 13.09 -16.82
CA LEU A 45 -3.80 12.90 -17.69
C LEU A 45 -4.11 11.94 -18.84
N ASN A 46 -4.30 10.65 -18.55
CA ASN A 46 -4.55 9.64 -19.57
C ASN A 46 -5.23 8.40 -18.95
N PRO A 47 -6.30 7.87 -19.57
CA PRO A 47 -7.02 6.68 -19.10
C PRO A 47 -6.18 5.39 -19.02
N GLN A 48 -5.03 5.34 -19.69
CA GLN A 48 -4.11 4.18 -19.70
C GLN A 48 -3.13 4.17 -18.52
N ILE A 49 -3.15 5.20 -17.67
CA ILE A 49 -2.29 5.27 -16.49
C ILE A 49 -2.70 4.21 -15.48
N VAL A 50 -1.71 3.60 -14.82
CA VAL A 50 -1.87 2.62 -13.76
C VAL A 50 -1.05 3.05 -12.55
N VAL A 51 -1.73 3.25 -11.42
CA VAL A 51 -1.07 3.51 -10.13
C VAL A 51 -0.87 2.18 -9.38
N LYS A 52 0.38 1.86 -9.03
CA LYS A 52 0.76 0.68 -8.25
C LYS A 52 1.37 1.11 -6.92
N ALA A 53 0.75 0.74 -5.79
CA ALA A 53 1.39 0.94 -4.49
C ALA A 53 2.49 -0.09 -4.26
N ARG A 54 3.55 0.33 -3.57
CA ARG A 54 4.63 -0.59 -3.19
C ARG A 54 4.17 -1.46 -2.02
N PRO A 55 4.28 -2.80 -2.11
CA PRO A 55 3.82 -3.72 -1.05
C PRO A 55 4.67 -3.65 0.23
N ARG A 56 5.85 -3.04 0.17
CA ARG A 56 6.78 -2.90 1.32
C ARG A 56 6.89 -1.48 1.85
N LYS A 57 6.54 -0.46 1.05
CA LYS A 57 6.68 0.95 1.40
C LYS A 57 5.33 1.61 1.25
N ASN A 58 4.69 1.90 2.37
CA ASN A 58 3.29 2.34 2.38
C ASN A 58 3.14 3.87 2.35
N ASP A 59 4.21 4.62 2.09
CA ASP A 59 4.19 6.10 1.96
C ASP A 59 4.21 6.56 0.49
N SER A 60 4.43 5.63 -0.46
CA SER A 60 4.67 5.96 -1.87
C SER A 60 3.92 5.01 -2.82
N ALA A 61 3.44 5.55 -3.94
CA ALA A 61 2.89 4.80 -5.06
C ALA A 61 3.63 5.14 -6.35
N GLU A 62 3.80 4.16 -7.23
CA GLU A 62 4.44 4.32 -8.53
C GLU A 62 3.37 4.46 -9.61
N VAL A 63 3.61 5.33 -10.58
CA VAL A 63 2.68 5.64 -11.68
C VAL A 63 3.30 5.17 -12.98
N TYR A 64 2.57 4.34 -13.71
CA TYR A 64 2.99 3.76 -14.97
C TYR A 64 2.03 4.14 -16.09
N LEU A 65 2.56 4.28 -17.31
CA LEU A 65 1.78 4.36 -18.54
C LEU A 65 2.13 3.15 -19.41
N GLY A 66 1.27 2.14 -19.40
CA GLY A 66 1.59 0.86 -20.02
C GLY A 66 2.80 0.19 -19.34
N GLU A 67 3.93 0.12 -20.05
CA GLU A 67 5.20 -0.44 -19.56
C GLU A 67 6.21 0.64 -19.13
N GLU A 68 5.89 1.91 -19.35
CA GLU A 68 6.76 3.05 -19.06
C GLU A 68 6.50 3.61 -17.65
N PHE A 69 7.56 3.96 -16.92
CA PHE A 69 7.46 4.58 -15.60
C PHE A 69 7.37 6.10 -15.76
N LEU A 70 6.21 6.67 -15.43
CA LEU A 70 6.01 8.13 -15.45
C LEU A 70 6.60 8.81 -14.22
N GLY A 71 6.45 8.20 -13.04
CA GLY A 71 6.86 8.87 -11.81
C GLY A 71 6.34 8.22 -10.54
N VAL A 72 6.51 8.93 -9.43
CA VAL A 72 6.16 8.48 -8.08
C VAL A 72 5.26 9.51 -7.41
N VAL A 73 4.25 9.01 -6.70
CA VAL A 73 3.39 9.79 -5.81
C VAL A 73 3.82 9.51 -4.38
N TYR A 74 4.13 10.56 -3.65
CA TYR A 74 4.32 10.52 -2.20
C TYR A 74 3.06 11.02 -1.51
N ILE A 75 2.73 10.37 -0.40
CA ILE A 75 1.60 10.76 0.43
C ILE A 75 2.16 11.29 1.74
N ASP A 76 1.75 12.49 2.08
CA ASP A 76 2.06 13.12 3.35
C ASP A 76 0.76 13.27 4.15
N ASP A 77 0.84 12.94 5.43
CA ASP A 77 -0.26 13.04 6.39
C ASP A 77 0.29 13.76 7.62
N GLU A 78 0.59 15.05 7.41
CA GLU A 78 1.01 15.96 8.46
C GLU A 78 -0.26 16.59 9.07
N ASP A 79 -0.51 16.28 10.34
CA ASP A 79 -1.56 16.87 11.18
C ASP A 79 -3.00 16.85 10.63
N GLY A 80 -3.36 15.83 9.86
CA GLY A 80 -4.74 15.56 9.41
C GLY A 80 -5.08 16.13 8.03
N ASP A 81 -4.15 16.85 7.40
CA ASP A 81 -4.28 17.32 6.02
C ASP A 81 -3.52 16.40 5.07
N ARG A 82 -4.25 15.43 4.50
CA ARG A 82 -3.65 14.45 3.60
C ARG A 82 -3.31 15.05 2.24
N SER A 83 -2.03 15.20 1.97
CA SER A 83 -1.48 15.78 0.76
C SER A 83 -0.84 14.72 -0.15
N TYR A 84 -0.93 14.94 -1.46
CA TYR A 84 -0.37 14.05 -2.47
C TYR A 84 0.62 14.82 -3.32
N ASN A 85 1.88 14.40 -3.32
CA ASN A 85 2.93 15.00 -4.12
C ASN A 85 3.29 14.06 -5.26
N PHE A 86 3.02 14.47 -6.50
CA PHE A 86 3.41 13.72 -7.69
C PHE A 86 4.70 14.29 -8.26
N SER A 87 5.75 13.46 -8.27
CA SER A 87 7.03 13.78 -8.88
C SER A 87 7.22 12.98 -10.16
N MET A 88 7.27 13.69 -11.28
CA MET A 88 7.56 13.16 -12.61
C MET A 88 8.88 13.74 -13.09
N ALA A 89 9.84 12.86 -13.37
CA ALA A 89 11.10 13.25 -13.97
C ALA A 89 10.97 13.11 -15.48
N ILE A 90 11.27 14.18 -16.21
CA ILE A 90 11.35 14.18 -17.67
C ILE A 90 12.84 14.21 -18.01
N LEU A 91 13.33 13.21 -18.74
CA LEU A 91 14.71 13.14 -19.20
C LEU A 91 14.77 13.46 -20.70
N ASP A 92 15.90 14.00 -21.15
CA ASP A 92 16.11 14.29 -22.58
C ASP A 92 16.02 13.04 -23.48
N VAL A 93 16.21 11.85 -22.92
CA VAL A 93 16.08 10.57 -23.64
C VAL A 93 14.63 10.15 -23.88
N ASP A 94 13.69 10.75 -23.16
CA ASP A 94 12.25 10.44 -23.20
C ASP A 94 11.43 11.53 -23.93
N LEU A 95 12.09 12.56 -24.49
CA LEU A 95 11.51 13.66 -25.29
C LEU A 95 11.59 13.38 -26.79
#